data_AF-A0AAD0WY29-F1
#
_entry.id   AF-A0AAD0WY29-F1
#
_cell.length_a   1.000
_cell.length_b   1.000
_cell.length_c   1.000
_cell.angle_alpha   90.00
_cell.angle_beta   90.00
_cell.angle_gamma   90.00
#
_symmetry.space_group_name_H-M   'P 1'
#
loop_
_entity.id
_entity.type
_entity.pdbx_description
1 polymer ?
#
loop_
_entity_poly.entity_id
_entity_poly.type
_entity_poly.pdbx_seq_one_letter_code
_entity_poly.pdbx_strand_id
1 'polypeptide(L)'
;MKYFLIITLFFIFMPAQASAQTILLCLGKEESFYAKKHYTGPKYHLNQIMINEISSVGNPELAAGNYKKYCTHPEQSPSLKLLKAMTLGKKGLFNFKEDEGDAGVQFAMVTYDEFRKKSIKVLMQYMSKIQMQAASADCLTKNIPGLTQFYSRFRYLEEEIDSIALKGSKEDLLRLYDSLENIDQILKKCQKKPTKAVK
;
A
#
# COMPACT_ATOMS: atom_id res chain seq x y z
N MET A 1 11.41 42.14 39.34
CA MET A 1 10.97 40.73 39.27
C MET A 1 9.48 40.56 38.89
N LYS A 2 8.83 41.51 38.20
CA LYS A 2 7.42 41.38 37.75
C LYS A 2 7.25 40.97 36.28
N TYR A 3 8.30 41.13 35.45
CA TYR A 3 8.26 40.79 34.02
C TYR A 3 8.59 39.31 33.73
N PHE A 4 9.13 38.57 34.70
CA PHE A 4 9.49 37.16 34.52
C PHE A 4 8.26 36.22 34.56
N LEU A 5 7.18 36.67 35.18
CA LEU A 5 5.92 35.93 35.32
C LEU A 5 5.00 36.05 34.08
N ILE A 6 5.26 37.03 33.21
CA ILE A 6 4.47 37.23 31.97
C ILE A 6 5.01 36.34 30.83
N ILE A 7 6.31 36.04 30.82
CA ILE A 7 6.94 35.20 29.78
C ILE A 7 6.59 33.71 29.97
N THR A 8 6.34 33.25 31.19
CA THR A 8 5.96 31.86 31.49
C THR A 8 4.51 31.53 31.13
N LEU A 9 3.62 32.54 31.05
CA LEU A 9 2.22 32.31 30.66
C LEU A 9 2.03 32.12 29.15
N PHE A 10 2.98 32.56 28.32
CA PHE A 10 2.86 32.50 26.85
C PHE A 10 3.17 31.12 26.26
N PHE A 11 3.90 30.26 26.98
CA PHE A 11 4.23 28.90 26.53
C PHE A 11 3.14 27.84 26.78
N ILE A 12 2.11 28.15 27.58
CA ILE A 12 1.07 27.18 27.96
C ILE A 12 -0.05 27.08 26.90
N PHE A 13 -0.10 28.02 25.95
CA PHE A 13 -1.13 28.08 24.90
C PHE A 13 -0.61 27.79 23.49
N MET A 14 0.39 26.91 23.33
CA MET A 14 0.55 26.26 22.02
C MET A 14 -0.46 25.12 21.92
N PRO A 15 -1.60 25.27 21.22
CA PRO A 15 -2.42 24.12 20.90
C PRO A 15 -1.53 23.15 20.13
N ALA A 16 -1.45 21.91 20.60
CA ALA A 16 -0.88 20.84 19.82
C ALA A 16 -1.70 20.75 18.53
N GLN A 17 -1.17 21.28 17.42
CA GLN A 17 -1.79 21.11 16.12
C GLN A 17 -1.77 19.61 15.83
N ALA A 18 -2.90 18.96 16.06
CA ALA A 18 -3.12 17.59 15.64
C ALA A 18 -3.12 17.60 14.11
N SER A 19 -1.97 17.29 13.51
CA SER A 19 -1.86 17.19 12.05
C SER A 19 -2.83 16.11 11.57
N ALA A 20 -3.66 16.45 10.59
CA ALA A 20 -4.57 15.49 9.97
C ALA A 20 -3.81 14.23 9.55
N GLN A 21 -4.25 13.07 10.04
CA GLN A 21 -3.62 11.76 9.78
C GLN A 21 -4.10 11.21 8.43
N THR A 22 -3.84 11.96 7.37
CA THR A 22 -4.29 11.66 6.02
C THR A 22 -3.54 10.48 5.40
N ILE A 23 -4.19 9.86 4.43
CA ILE A 23 -3.59 8.75 3.68
C ILE A 23 -2.41 9.20 2.82
N LEU A 24 -2.44 10.40 2.21
CA LEU A 24 -1.29 10.91 1.47
C LEU A 24 -0.11 11.23 2.39
N LEU A 25 -0.34 11.69 3.62
CA LEU A 25 0.74 11.85 4.60
C LEU A 25 1.41 10.49 4.93
N CYS A 26 0.60 9.44 5.06
CA CYS A 26 1.10 8.08 5.28
C CYS A 26 1.94 7.57 4.11
N LEU A 27 1.43 7.69 2.89
CA LEU A 27 2.09 7.22 1.68
C LEU A 27 3.32 8.07 1.32
N GLY A 28 3.27 9.39 1.52
CA GLY A 28 4.41 10.28 1.31
C GLY A 28 5.56 10.04 2.30
N LYS A 29 5.27 9.60 3.53
CA LYS A 29 6.31 9.15 4.48
C LYS A 29 7.01 7.87 3.99
N GLU A 30 6.26 6.93 3.42
CA GLU A 30 6.82 5.73 2.78
C GLU A 30 7.64 6.10 1.54
N GLU A 31 7.14 6.98 0.68
CA GLU A 31 7.87 7.49 -0.49
C GLU A 31 9.20 8.13 -0.08
N SER A 32 9.17 9.04 0.91
CA SER A 32 10.35 9.70 1.46
C SER A 32 11.37 8.69 2.02
N PHE A 33 10.89 7.62 2.65
CA PHE A 33 11.76 6.54 3.11
C PHE A 33 12.49 5.84 1.96
N TYR A 34 11.79 5.53 0.86
CA TYR A 34 12.44 4.93 -0.32
C TYR A 34 13.39 5.90 -1.01
N ALA A 35 12.99 7.17 -1.16
CA ALA A 35 13.80 8.21 -1.78
C ALA A 35 15.14 8.40 -1.04
N LYS A 36 15.13 8.48 0.30
CA LYS A 36 16.34 8.58 1.14
C LYS A 36 17.28 7.38 0.98
N LYS A 37 16.76 6.23 0.57
CA LYS A 37 17.53 5.00 0.33
C LYS A 37 17.89 4.80 -1.14
N HIS A 38 17.52 5.73 -2.02
CA HIS A 38 17.60 5.58 -3.47
C HIS A 38 16.98 4.27 -3.98
N TYR A 39 15.95 3.78 -3.30
CA TYR A 39 15.33 2.51 -3.62
C TYR A 39 14.24 2.70 -4.69
N THR A 40 14.40 2.05 -5.84
CA THR A 40 13.48 2.11 -6.99
C THR A 40 12.82 0.75 -7.29
N GLY A 41 12.81 -0.14 -6.30
CA GLY A 41 12.27 -1.50 -6.43
C GLY A 41 10.73 -1.56 -6.43
N PRO A 42 10.15 -2.77 -6.37
CA PRO A 42 8.72 -2.95 -6.58
C PRO A 42 7.89 -2.25 -5.51
N LYS A 43 8.37 -2.22 -4.24
CA LYS A 43 7.63 -1.55 -3.16
C LYS A 43 7.52 -0.03 -3.37
N TYR A 44 8.55 0.59 -3.95
CA TYR A 44 8.50 2.00 -4.34
C TYR A 44 7.45 2.21 -5.43
N HIS A 45 7.43 1.34 -6.45
CA HIS A 45 6.41 1.41 -7.49
C HIS A 45 4.99 1.20 -6.95
N LEU A 46 4.79 0.27 -6.03
CA LEU A 46 3.48 0.08 -5.39
C LEU A 46 3.04 1.36 -4.66
N ASN A 47 3.94 1.99 -3.92
CA ASN A 47 3.68 3.26 -3.26
C ASN A 47 3.24 4.35 -4.27
N GLN A 48 3.92 4.47 -5.42
CA GLN A 48 3.51 5.39 -6.49
C GLN A 48 2.11 5.11 -7.04
N ILE A 49 1.79 3.84 -7.31
CA ILE A 49 0.44 3.46 -7.76
C ILE A 49 -0.59 3.87 -6.70
N MET A 50 -0.33 3.56 -5.44
CA MET A 50 -1.24 3.87 -4.34
C MET A 50 -1.43 5.38 -4.16
N ILE A 51 -0.38 6.19 -4.30
CA ILE A 51 -0.47 7.67 -4.24
C ILE A 51 -1.36 8.19 -5.38
N ASN A 52 -1.17 7.70 -6.61
CA ASN A 52 -1.96 8.13 -7.77
C ASN A 52 -3.45 7.79 -7.59
N GLU A 53 -3.74 6.56 -7.18
CA GLU A 53 -5.12 6.11 -6.96
C GLU A 53 -5.80 6.90 -5.84
N ILE A 54 -5.10 7.13 -4.72
CA ILE A 54 -5.63 7.89 -3.59
C ILE A 54 -5.78 9.38 -3.87
N SER A 55 -4.92 9.96 -4.71
CA SER A 55 -5.05 11.37 -5.11
C SER A 55 -6.37 11.61 -5.83
N SER A 56 -6.86 10.62 -6.58
CA SER A 56 -8.17 10.67 -7.25
C SER A 56 -9.34 10.60 -6.27
N VAL A 57 -9.14 10.03 -5.08
CA VAL A 57 -10.17 9.86 -4.03
C VAL A 57 -10.37 11.13 -3.19
N GLY A 58 -9.45 12.10 -3.22
CA GLY A 58 -9.55 13.34 -2.42
C GLY A 58 -8.89 13.26 -1.05
N ASN A 59 -7.87 12.41 -0.88
CA ASN A 59 -7.02 12.34 0.33
C ASN A 59 -7.77 12.23 1.68
N PRO A 60 -8.60 11.19 1.88
CA PRO A 60 -9.36 11.05 3.12
C PRO A 60 -8.46 10.79 4.33
N GLU A 61 -8.99 11.05 5.52
CA GLU A 61 -8.30 10.68 6.75
C GLU A 61 -8.36 9.18 7.00
N LEU A 62 -7.33 8.61 7.61
CA LEU A 62 -7.42 7.25 8.12
C LEU A 62 -8.35 7.21 9.33
N ALA A 63 -9.24 6.22 9.38
CA ALA A 63 -10.12 6.05 10.53
C ALA A 63 -9.32 5.86 11.83
N ALA A 64 -9.92 6.17 12.98
CA ALA A 64 -9.25 6.17 14.27
C ALA A 64 -8.43 4.87 14.51
N GLY A 65 -7.15 5.02 14.86
CA GLY A 65 -6.23 3.91 15.09
C GLY A 65 -5.64 3.26 13.83
N ASN A 66 -6.23 3.45 12.64
CA ASN A 66 -5.66 2.90 11.40
C ASN A 66 -4.33 3.56 11.04
N TYR A 67 -4.13 4.86 11.31
CA TYR A 67 -2.84 5.49 11.10
C TYR A 67 -1.72 4.80 11.90
N LYS A 68 -1.96 4.55 13.20
CA LYS A 68 -0.98 3.83 14.05
C LYS A 68 -0.70 2.43 13.52
N LYS A 69 -1.74 1.75 13.01
CA LYS A 69 -1.65 0.39 12.48
C LYS A 69 -0.90 0.28 11.15
N TYR A 70 -1.08 1.24 10.24
CA TYR A 70 -0.58 1.14 8.87
C TYR A 70 0.64 2.03 8.58
N CYS A 71 0.78 3.18 9.26
CA CYS A 71 1.62 4.29 8.81
C CYS A 71 2.80 4.63 9.73
N THR A 72 2.90 3.98 10.90
CA THR A 72 3.97 4.23 11.88
C THR A 72 5.34 3.75 11.44
N HIS A 73 5.38 2.75 10.55
CA HIS A 73 6.58 2.06 10.10
C HIS A 73 6.69 2.13 8.58
N PRO A 74 7.24 3.23 8.01
CA PRO A 74 7.45 3.38 6.57
C PRO A 74 8.23 2.22 5.94
N GLU A 75 9.18 1.65 6.68
CA GLU A 75 10.01 0.51 6.28
C GLU A 75 9.23 -0.80 6.10
N GLN A 76 8.04 -0.88 6.68
CA GLN A 76 7.15 -2.05 6.59
C GLN A 76 6.11 -1.90 5.46
N SER A 77 6.36 -1.00 4.51
CA SER A 77 5.52 -0.75 3.33
C SER A 77 4.04 -0.51 3.65
N PRO A 78 3.67 0.67 4.18
CA PRO A 78 2.27 1.07 4.36
C PRO A 78 1.38 0.80 3.14
N SER A 79 1.85 1.11 1.93
CA SER A 79 1.17 0.83 0.67
C SER A 79 0.77 -0.65 0.52
N LEU A 80 1.67 -1.59 0.80
CA LEU A 80 1.39 -3.03 0.77
C LEU A 80 0.35 -3.44 1.82
N LYS A 81 0.45 -2.90 3.04
CA LYS A 81 -0.51 -3.21 4.12
C LYS A 81 -1.91 -2.66 3.83
N LEU A 82 -1.99 -1.48 3.23
CA LEU A 82 -3.25 -0.87 2.80
C LEU A 82 -3.87 -1.66 1.65
N LEU A 83 -3.05 -2.04 0.66
CA LEU A 83 -3.49 -2.92 -0.42
C LEU A 83 -4.03 -4.25 0.13
N LYS A 84 -3.31 -4.90 1.07
CA LYS A 84 -3.78 -6.10 1.79
C LYS A 84 -5.13 -5.87 2.44
N ALA A 85 -5.31 -4.75 3.13
CA ALA A 85 -6.58 -4.44 3.78
C ALA A 85 -7.73 -4.25 2.77
N MET A 86 -7.49 -3.56 1.66
CA MET A 86 -8.49 -3.32 0.61
C MET A 86 -8.85 -4.60 -0.12
N THR A 87 -7.86 -5.37 -0.57
CA THR A 87 -8.11 -6.64 -1.26
C THR A 87 -8.84 -7.61 -0.35
N LEU A 88 -8.54 -7.66 0.95
CA LEU A 88 -9.26 -8.48 1.93
C LEU A 88 -10.68 -7.97 2.27
N GLY A 89 -11.09 -6.82 1.73
CA GLY A 89 -12.44 -6.27 1.93
C GLY A 89 -12.65 -5.59 3.28
N LYS A 90 -11.57 -5.13 3.93
CA LYS A 90 -11.69 -4.40 5.20
C LYS A 90 -12.46 -3.10 4.97
N LYS A 91 -13.56 -2.93 5.70
CA LYS A 91 -14.36 -1.70 5.73
C LYS A 91 -13.79 -0.70 6.75
N GLY A 92 -14.19 0.57 6.65
CA GLY A 92 -13.81 1.61 7.61
C GLY A 92 -12.30 1.86 7.66
N LEU A 93 -11.64 1.83 6.50
CA LEU A 93 -10.23 2.23 6.41
C LEU A 93 -10.08 3.75 6.57
N PHE A 94 -11.03 4.49 6.02
CA PHE A 94 -10.98 5.93 5.89
C PHE A 94 -12.22 6.60 6.48
N ASN A 95 -12.03 7.83 6.95
CA ASN A 95 -13.05 8.78 7.32
C ASN A 95 -13.05 9.88 6.26
N PHE A 96 -14.17 10.04 5.57
CA PHE A 96 -14.39 11.11 4.60
C PHE A 96 -15.00 12.29 5.36
N LYS A 97 -14.32 13.44 5.38
CA LYS A 97 -14.78 14.65 6.08
C LYS A 97 -15.49 15.59 5.11
N GLU A 98 -16.45 16.34 5.64
CA GLU A 98 -17.38 17.24 4.95
C GLU A 98 -16.77 18.60 4.56
N ASP A 99 -15.44 18.70 4.38
CA ASP A 99 -14.82 19.98 4.04
C ASP A 99 -15.35 20.56 2.70
N GLU A 100 -15.91 19.69 1.83
CA GLU A 100 -16.54 20.02 0.53
C GLU A 100 -18.07 19.85 0.50
N GLY A 101 -18.72 19.65 1.66
CA GLY A 101 -20.15 19.34 1.75
C GLY A 101 -20.53 17.93 1.30
N ASP A 102 -21.82 17.57 1.42
CA ASP A 102 -22.32 16.21 1.21
C ASP A 102 -21.97 15.63 -0.17
N ALA A 103 -22.03 16.44 -1.23
CA ALA A 103 -21.76 16.00 -2.59
C ALA A 103 -20.29 15.56 -2.79
N GLY A 104 -19.33 16.31 -2.24
CA GLY A 104 -17.90 15.97 -2.30
C GLY A 104 -17.59 14.68 -1.53
N VAL A 105 -18.20 14.51 -0.36
CA VAL A 105 -18.08 13.27 0.43
C VAL A 105 -18.62 12.07 -0.33
N GLN A 106 -19.81 12.17 -0.94
CA GLN A 106 -20.38 11.09 -1.75
C GLN A 106 -19.48 10.74 -2.93
N PHE A 107 -18.96 11.75 -3.64
CA PHE A 107 -18.04 11.53 -4.75
C PHE A 107 -16.76 10.79 -4.31
N ALA A 108 -16.14 11.22 -3.20
CA ALA A 108 -14.96 10.57 -2.64
C ALA A 108 -15.24 9.12 -2.22
N MET A 109 -16.41 8.86 -1.61
CA MET A 109 -16.82 7.51 -1.22
C MET A 109 -17.05 6.58 -2.41
N VAL A 110 -17.69 7.06 -3.49
CA VAL A 110 -17.89 6.30 -4.74
C VAL A 110 -16.53 6.01 -5.39
N THR A 111 -15.67 7.01 -5.49
CA THR A 111 -14.33 6.87 -6.08
C THR A 111 -13.48 5.88 -5.27
N TYR A 112 -13.58 5.93 -3.94
CA TYR A 112 -12.94 4.95 -3.07
C TYR A 112 -13.50 3.53 -3.26
N ASP A 113 -14.82 3.37 -3.41
CA ASP A 113 -15.41 2.06 -3.66
C ASP A 113 -14.93 1.45 -4.97
N GLU A 114 -14.81 2.26 -6.03
CA GLU A 114 -14.20 1.85 -7.29
C GLU A 114 -12.74 1.43 -7.11
N PHE A 115 -11.95 2.24 -6.41
CA PHE A 115 -10.55 1.91 -6.14
C PHE A 115 -10.43 0.59 -5.35
N ARG A 116 -11.29 0.39 -4.34
CA ARG A 116 -11.35 -0.86 -3.59
C ARG A 116 -11.68 -2.06 -4.48
N LYS A 117 -12.62 -1.94 -5.42
CA LYS A 117 -12.93 -3.00 -6.41
C LYS A 117 -11.73 -3.27 -7.33
N LYS A 118 -11.04 -2.21 -7.76
CA LYS A 118 -9.82 -2.28 -8.59
C LYS A 118 -8.57 -2.76 -7.83
N SER A 119 -8.61 -2.87 -6.50
CA SER A 119 -7.44 -3.24 -5.68
C SER A 119 -6.77 -4.56 -6.09
N ILE A 120 -7.53 -5.53 -6.61
CA ILE A 120 -6.95 -6.77 -7.12
C ILE A 120 -6.11 -6.54 -8.40
N LYS A 121 -6.52 -5.59 -9.25
CA LYS A 121 -5.77 -5.19 -10.44
C LYS A 121 -4.48 -4.47 -10.05
N VAL A 122 -4.50 -3.66 -8.99
CA VAL A 122 -3.29 -3.05 -8.41
C VAL A 122 -2.34 -4.11 -7.87
N LEU A 123 -2.86 -5.14 -7.18
CA LEU A 123 -2.06 -6.29 -6.77
C LEU A 123 -1.42 -6.98 -7.99
N MET A 124 -2.17 -7.18 -9.08
CA MET A 124 -1.62 -7.74 -10.31
C MET A 124 -0.51 -6.88 -10.91
N GLN A 125 -0.70 -5.57 -11.02
CA GLN A 125 0.34 -4.65 -11.51
C GLN A 125 1.62 -4.74 -10.64
N TYR A 126 1.45 -4.81 -9.32
CA TYR A 126 2.56 -5.01 -8.41
C TYR A 126 3.29 -6.34 -8.64
N MET A 127 2.52 -7.43 -8.82
CA MET A 127 3.06 -8.76 -9.13
C MET A 127 3.80 -8.78 -10.47
N SER A 128 3.30 -8.09 -11.50
CA SER A 128 4.00 -7.94 -12.78
C SER A 128 5.33 -7.21 -12.61
N LYS A 129 5.37 -6.14 -11.80
CA LYS A 129 6.63 -5.44 -11.51
C LYS A 129 7.65 -6.32 -10.80
N ILE A 130 7.20 -7.16 -9.87
CA ILE A 130 8.04 -8.17 -9.21
C ILE A 130 8.61 -9.15 -10.23
N GLN A 131 7.77 -9.67 -11.14
CA GLN A 131 8.20 -10.60 -12.18
C GLN A 131 9.29 -10.02 -13.08
N MET A 132 9.14 -8.77 -13.48
CA MET A 132 10.15 -8.07 -14.30
C MET A 132 11.52 -7.98 -13.63
N GLN A 133 11.61 -8.10 -12.31
CA GLN A 133 12.86 -8.01 -11.55
C GLN A 133 13.45 -9.37 -11.13
N ALA A 134 12.72 -10.46 -11.35
CA ALA A 134 13.20 -11.80 -11.09
C ALA A 134 13.95 -12.35 -12.31
N ALA A 135 15.01 -13.15 -12.10
CA ALA A 135 15.76 -13.74 -13.21
C ALA A 135 14.95 -14.81 -13.97
N SER A 136 13.95 -15.43 -13.33
CA SER A 136 12.99 -16.32 -14.00
C SER A 136 11.66 -16.36 -13.26
N ALA A 137 10.56 -16.56 -14.01
CA ALA A 137 9.23 -16.77 -13.46
C ALA A 137 9.16 -18.00 -12.54
N ASP A 138 9.91 -19.06 -12.87
CA ASP A 138 10.02 -20.30 -12.09
C ASP A 138 10.58 -20.06 -10.68
N CYS A 139 11.45 -19.06 -10.50
CA CYS A 139 11.97 -18.78 -9.16
C CYS A 139 10.88 -18.19 -8.24
N LEU A 140 10.06 -17.28 -8.77
CA LEU A 140 9.01 -16.65 -7.98
C LEU A 140 7.94 -17.65 -7.57
N THR A 141 7.53 -18.54 -8.46
CA THR A 141 6.52 -19.57 -8.15
C THR A 141 7.00 -20.56 -7.08
N LYS A 142 8.31 -20.80 -6.98
CA LYS A 142 8.93 -21.62 -5.91
C LYS A 142 9.00 -20.93 -4.55
N ASN A 143 9.06 -19.59 -4.53
CA ASN A 143 9.27 -18.82 -3.30
C ASN A 143 8.03 -18.06 -2.82
N ILE A 144 6.97 -18.00 -3.63
CA ILE A 144 5.71 -17.32 -3.31
C ILE A 144 4.58 -18.35 -3.40
N PRO A 145 4.18 -18.96 -2.28
CA PRO A 145 3.06 -19.89 -2.23
C PRO A 145 1.78 -19.25 -2.78
N GLY A 146 1.05 -20.01 -3.60
CA GLY A 146 -0.19 -19.56 -4.22
C GLY A 146 -0.01 -18.71 -5.48
N LEU A 147 1.22 -18.38 -5.88
CA LEU A 147 1.46 -17.51 -7.03
C LEU A 147 0.94 -18.08 -8.35
N THR A 148 1.15 -19.38 -8.60
CA THR A 148 0.67 -20.03 -9.82
C THR A 148 -0.85 -19.98 -9.92
N GLN A 149 -1.55 -20.28 -8.81
CA GLN A 149 -3.00 -20.24 -8.72
C GLN A 149 -3.54 -18.82 -8.85
N PHE A 150 -2.80 -17.85 -8.30
CA PHE A 150 -3.10 -16.45 -8.50
C PHE A 150 -3.06 -16.10 -9.98
N TYR A 151 -1.95 -16.31 -10.69
CA TYR A 151 -1.85 -15.99 -12.12
C TYR A 151 -2.82 -16.76 -13.01
N SER A 152 -3.11 -18.03 -12.69
CA SER A 152 -4.11 -18.79 -13.44
C SER A 152 -5.50 -18.20 -13.32
N ARG A 153 -5.84 -17.51 -12.22
CA ARG A 153 -7.13 -16.81 -12.15
C ARG A 153 -7.18 -15.61 -13.09
N PHE A 154 -6.08 -14.89 -13.31
CA PHE A 154 -6.11 -13.70 -14.17
C PHE A 154 -5.97 -14.01 -15.65
N ARG A 155 -5.18 -15.01 -16.03
CA ARG A 155 -4.97 -15.39 -17.45
C ARG A 155 -6.25 -15.82 -18.18
N TYR A 156 -7.21 -16.35 -17.44
CA TYR A 156 -8.45 -16.89 -18.03
C TYR A 156 -9.60 -15.88 -18.03
N LEU A 157 -9.42 -14.72 -17.40
CA LEU A 157 -10.53 -13.86 -16.98
C LEU A 157 -10.39 -12.40 -17.47
N GLU A 158 -9.51 -12.14 -18.45
CA GLU A 158 -9.36 -10.81 -19.06
C GLU A 158 -10.56 -10.36 -19.91
N GLU A 159 -11.47 -11.27 -20.28
CA GLU A 159 -12.55 -10.93 -21.21
C GLU A 159 -13.90 -10.56 -20.56
N GLU A 160 -14.30 -11.05 -19.38
CA GLU A 160 -15.68 -10.77 -18.92
C GLU A 160 -16.02 -10.98 -17.43
N ILE A 161 -15.04 -11.01 -16.52
CA ILE A 161 -15.31 -11.32 -15.10
C ILE A 161 -15.03 -10.14 -14.16
N ASP A 162 -15.98 -9.91 -13.23
CA ASP A 162 -15.85 -8.94 -12.14
C ASP A 162 -14.55 -9.17 -11.35
N SER A 163 -13.79 -8.09 -11.14
CA SER A 163 -12.63 -8.00 -10.25
C SER A 163 -12.79 -8.70 -8.90
N ILE A 164 -14.01 -8.81 -8.38
CA ILE A 164 -14.30 -9.53 -7.13
C ILE A 164 -14.03 -11.04 -7.27
N ALA A 165 -14.37 -11.66 -8.40
CA ALA A 165 -14.14 -13.09 -8.62
C ALA A 165 -12.66 -13.44 -8.85
N LEU A 166 -11.86 -12.46 -9.31
CA LEU A 166 -10.41 -12.60 -9.49
C LEU A 166 -9.63 -12.74 -8.18
N LYS A 167 -10.23 -12.35 -7.06
CA LYS A 167 -9.59 -12.28 -5.75
C LYS A 167 -9.12 -13.64 -5.21
N GLY A 168 -9.84 -14.71 -5.52
CA GLY A 168 -9.64 -16.02 -4.88
C GLY A 168 -10.07 -16.04 -3.41
N SER A 169 -9.66 -17.07 -2.67
CA SER A 169 -9.98 -17.21 -1.25
C SER A 169 -9.21 -16.19 -0.40
N LYS A 170 -9.73 -15.90 0.79
CA LYS A 170 -9.08 -15.02 1.76
C LYS A 170 -7.72 -15.59 2.19
N GLU A 171 -7.66 -16.89 2.36
CA GLU A 171 -6.48 -17.65 2.81
C GLU A 171 -5.38 -17.62 1.75
N ASP A 172 -5.74 -17.71 0.47
CA ASP A 172 -4.79 -17.57 -0.65
C ASP A 172 -4.14 -16.18 -0.65
N LEU A 173 -4.94 -15.14 -0.49
CA LEU A 173 -4.42 -13.78 -0.42
C LEU A 173 -3.50 -13.57 0.78
N LEU A 174 -3.88 -14.08 1.96
CA LEU A 174 -3.04 -13.96 3.15
C LEU A 174 -1.66 -14.59 2.91
N ARG A 175 -1.62 -15.83 2.40
CA ARG A 175 -0.35 -16.51 2.05
C ARG A 175 0.48 -15.73 1.04
N LEU A 176 -0.18 -15.15 0.03
CA LEU A 176 0.48 -14.31 -0.95
C LEU A 176 1.12 -13.09 -0.27
N TYR A 177 0.35 -12.33 0.51
CA TYR A 177 0.84 -11.13 1.19
C TYR A 177 1.98 -11.40 2.19
N ASP A 178 1.91 -12.50 2.93
CA ASP A 178 2.98 -12.87 3.88
C ASP A 178 4.32 -13.08 3.17
N SER A 179 4.28 -13.54 1.91
CA SER A 179 5.47 -13.63 1.06
C SER A 179 5.91 -12.25 0.53
N LEU A 180 4.95 -11.40 0.16
CA LEU A 180 5.21 -10.07 -0.39
C LEU A 180 5.85 -9.10 0.60
N GLU A 181 5.59 -9.27 1.91
CA GLU A 181 6.28 -8.51 2.96
C GLU A 181 7.81 -8.67 2.86
N ASN A 182 8.27 -9.86 2.44
CA ASN A 182 9.67 -10.24 2.30
C ASN A 182 10.18 -10.24 0.84
N ILE A 183 9.49 -9.54 -0.07
CA ILE A 183 9.75 -9.66 -1.51
C ILE A 183 11.19 -9.32 -1.93
N ASP A 184 11.84 -8.36 -1.28
CA ASP A 184 13.22 -7.97 -1.59
C ASP A 184 14.20 -9.13 -1.33
N GLN A 185 13.94 -9.93 -0.29
CA GLN A 185 14.75 -11.10 0.02
C GLN A 185 14.50 -12.22 -1.00
N ILE A 186 13.24 -12.40 -1.41
CA ILE A 186 12.86 -13.36 -2.45
C ILE A 186 13.53 -12.99 -3.78
N LEU A 187 13.46 -11.71 -4.18
CA LEU A 187 14.10 -11.23 -5.41
C LEU A 187 15.62 -11.40 -5.38
N LYS A 188 16.28 -11.11 -4.24
CA LYS A 188 17.72 -11.39 -4.07
C LYS A 188 18.06 -12.88 -4.25
N LYS A 189 17.23 -13.79 -3.73
CA LYS A 189 17.38 -15.24 -3.98
C LYS A 189 17.16 -15.57 -5.45
N CYS A 190 16.19 -14.93 -6.09
CA CYS A 190 15.85 -15.17 -7.49
C CYS A 190 16.79 -14.53 -8.51
N GLN A 191 17.60 -13.57 -8.12
CA GLN A 191 18.69 -13.03 -8.96
C GLN A 191 19.95 -13.91 -8.88
N LYS A 192 20.09 -14.76 -7.87
CA LYS A 192 21.21 -15.71 -7.76
C LYS A 192 20.92 -17.00 -8.51
N LYS A 193 21.49 -17.15 -9.72
CA LYS A 193 21.76 -18.45 -10.38
C LYS A 193 23.13 -18.40 -11.12
N PRO A 194 23.76 -19.56 -11.39
CA PRO A 194 24.95 -20.06 -10.70
C PRO A 194 26.27 -19.74 -11.42
N THR A 195 27.37 -19.71 -10.67
CA THR A 195 28.73 -19.88 -11.18
C THR A 195 28.80 -21.22 -11.93
N LYS A 196 28.66 -21.21 -13.25
CA LYS A 196 29.14 -22.32 -14.07
C LYS A 196 30.64 -22.13 -14.22
N ALA A 197 31.42 -22.87 -13.43
CA ALA A 197 32.79 -23.18 -13.80
C ALA A 197 32.73 -23.91 -15.13
N VAL A 198 33.13 -23.25 -16.20
CA VAL A 198 33.45 -23.90 -17.46
C VAL A 198 34.87 -24.44 -17.29
N LYS A 199 34.98 -25.75 -17.10
CA LYS A 199 36.21 -26.51 -17.36
C LYS A 199 36.11 -27.05 -18.78
#